data_AF-A0A7V9BLK3-F1
#
_entry.id   AF-A0A7V9BLK3-F1
#
_cell.length_a   1.000
_cell.length_b   1.000
_cell.length_c   1.000
_cell.angle_alpha   90.00
_cell.angle_beta   90.00
_cell.angle_gamma   90.00
#
_symmetry.space_group_name_H-M   'P 1'
#
loop_
_entity.id
_entity.type
_entity.pdbx_description
1 polymer ?
#
loop_
_entity_poly.entity_id
_entity_poly.type
_entity_poly.pdbx_seq_one_letter_code
_entity_poly.pdbx_strand_id
1 'polypeptide(L)' 'MSPNSTAEQAVIDAVPTQLLINGRWRAAQRDATFAVEDPATGKAIADVADAT' A
#
# COMPACT_ATOMS: atom_id res chain seq x y z
N MET A 1 -10.57 -2.76 -21.58
CA MET A 1 -10.02 -3.04 -20.24
C MET A 1 -9.10 -1.88 -19.91
N SER A 2 -9.63 -0.83 -19.27
CA SER A 2 -8.83 0.36 -18.98
C SER A 2 -7.87 0.04 -17.83
N PRO A 3 -6.56 0.31 -17.96
CA PRO A 3 -5.62 0.12 -16.86
C PRO A 3 -5.96 1.18 -15.81
N ASN A 4 -6.42 0.76 -14.64
CA ASN A 4 -6.74 1.55 -13.45
C ASN A 4 -7.37 2.92 -13.74
N SER A 5 -8.71 2.99 -13.63
CA SER A 5 -9.40 4.28 -13.56
C SER A 5 -8.79 5.14 -12.43
N THR A 6 -8.93 6.45 -12.56
CA THR A 6 -8.34 7.41 -11.61
C THR A 6 -8.92 7.28 -10.19
N ALA A 7 -10.09 6.69 -10.03
CA ALA A 7 -10.82 6.68 -8.75
C ALA A 7 -10.25 5.67 -7.73
N GLU A 8 -9.75 4.55 -8.22
CA GLU A 8 -9.28 3.38 -7.51
C GLU A 8 -7.90 3.68 -6.97
N GLN A 9 -7.04 4.20 -7.83
CA GLN A 9 -5.74 4.71 -7.42
C GLN A 9 -5.90 5.86 -6.42
N ALA A 10 -6.86 6.78 -6.62
CA ALA A 10 -7.12 7.85 -5.65
C ALA A 10 -7.54 7.34 -4.27
N VAL A 11 -8.26 6.22 -4.19
CA VAL A 11 -8.60 5.59 -2.89
C VAL A 11 -7.36 4.97 -2.25
N ILE A 12 -6.53 4.28 -3.03
CA ILE A 12 -5.30 3.64 -2.55
C ILE A 12 -4.32 4.71 -2.02
N ASP A 13 -4.15 5.80 -2.75
CA ASP A 13 -3.25 6.90 -2.38
C ASP A 13 -3.74 7.65 -1.12
N ALA A 14 -5.04 7.57 -0.80
CA ALA A 14 -5.64 8.25 0.34
C ALA A 14 -5.49 7.50 1.68
N VAL A 15 -5.08 6.23 1.65
CA VAL A 15 -4.94 5.40 2.86
C VAL A 15 -3.46 5.25 3.29
N PRO A 16 -3.14 5.37 4.59
CA PRO A 16 -1.76 5.14 5.04
C PRO A 16 -1.31 3.69 4.85
N THR A 17 -0.05 3.51 4.42
CA THR A 17 0.57 2.18 4.19
C THR A 17 1.52 1.75 5.31
N GLN A 18 1.55 2.52 6.41
CA GLN A 18 2.41 2.32 7.57
C GLN A 18 1.79 1.34 8.59
N LEU A 19 2.53 1.01 9.65
CA LEU A 19 1.99 0.24 10.78
C LEU A 19 1.23 1.17 11.72
N LEU A 20 0.01 0.81 12.10
CA LEU A 20 -0.76 1.52 13.12
C LEU A 20 -0.54 0.89 14.50
N ILE A 21 0.35 1.48 15.32
CA ILE A 21 0.74 0.96 16.64
C ILE A 21 0.43 2.01 17.70
N ASN A 22 -0.36 1.65 18.72
CA ASN A 22 -0.80 2.56 19.79
C ASN A 22 -1.40 3.87 19.26
N GLY A 23 -2.25 3.77 18.23
CA GLY A 23 -2.94 4.92 17.63
C GLY A 23 -2.04 5.85 16.80
N ARG A 24 -0.82 5.43 16.46
CA ARG A 24 0.11 6.21 15.65
C ARG A 24 0.61 5.39 14.46
N TRP A 25 0.64 6.04 13.29
CA TRP A 25 1.27 5.50 12.09
C TRP A 25 2.79 5.60 12.19
N ARG A 26 3.47 4.51 11.84
CA ARG A 26 4.93 4.37 11.98
C ARG A 26 5.48 3.51 10.84
N ALA A 27 6.68 3.82 10.36
CA ALA A 27 7.41 2.94 9.46
C ALA A 27 7.72 1.60 10.13
N ALA A 28 7.91 0.56 9.31
CA ALA A 28 8.45 -0.71 9.77
C ALA A 28 9.91 -0.58 10.25
N GLN A 29 10.43 -1.65 10.85
CA GLN A 29 11.86 -1.71 11.14
C GLN A 29 12.67 -1.61 9.84
N ARG A 30 13.71 -0.78 9.84
CA ARG A 30 14.56 -0.50 8.66
C ARG A 30 13.79 -0.01 7.43
N ASP A 31 12.62 0.60 7.63
CA ASP A 31 11.73 1.06 6.56
C ASP A 31 11.35 -0.05 5.57
N ALA A 32 11.31 -1.32 6.03
CA ALA A 32 10.97 -2.45 5.19
C ALA A 32 9.53 -2.37 4.66
N THR A 33 9.35 -2.70 3.40
CA THR A 33 8.04 -2.76 2.74
C THR A 33 7.95 -3.97 1.82
N PHE A 34 6.72 -4.37 1.50
CA PHE A 34 6.42 -5.32 0.44
C PHE A 34 5.38 -4.74 -0.53
N ALA A 35 5.47 -5.15 -1.79
CA ALA A 35 4.54 -4.72 -2.83
C ALA A 35 3.21 -5.48 -2.69
N VAL A 36 2.11 -4.73 -2.74
CA VAL A 36 0.75 -5.28 -2.91
C VAL A 36 0.40 -5.21 -4.39
N GLU A 37 -0.05 -6.33 -4.95
CA GLU A 37 -0.39 -6.43 -6.37
C GLU A 37 -1.90 -6.46 -6.60
N ASP A 38 -2.34 -5.90 -7.73
CA ASP A 38 -3.68 -6.09 -8.25
C ASP A 38 -3.82 -7.49 -8.87
N PRO A 39 -4.71 -8.36 -8.35
CA PRO A 39 -4.86 -9.73 -8.85
C PRO A 39 -5.36 -9.82 -10.30
N ALA A 40 -5.97 -8.76 -10.85
CA ALA A 40 -6.42 -8.74 -12.24
C ALA A 40 -5.27 -8.51 -13.23
N THR A 41 -4.18 -7.87 -12.79
CA THR A 41 -3.09 -7.42 -13.68
C THR A 41 -1.70 -7.88 -13.26
N GLY A 42 -1.53 -8.35 -12.03
CA GLY A 42 -0.23 -8.69 -11.44
C GLY A 42 0.69 -7.48 -11.25
N LYS A 43 0.14 -6.25 -11.29
CA LYS A 43 0.93 -5.02 -11.14
C LYS A 43 0.87 -4.53 -9.71
N ALA A 44 2.00 -4.05 -9.19
CA ALA A 44 2.05 -3.40 -7.89
C ALA A 44 1.17 -2.14 -7.88
N ILE A 45 0.42 -1.96 -6.80
CA ILE A 45 -0.49 -0.82 -6.58
C ILE A 45 -0.09 0.03 -5.36
N ALA A 46 0.67 -0.54 -4.42
CA ALA A 46 1.20 0.16 -3.25
C ALA A 46 2.34 -0.65 -2.60
N ASP A 47 3.23 0.04 -1.89
CA ASP A 47 4.20 -0.55 -0.96
C ASP A 47 3.70 -0.39 0.48
N VAL A 48 3.57 -1.50 1.20
CA VAL A 48 3.05 -1.54 2.58
C VAL A 48 4.14 -1.97 3.54
N ALA A 49 4.17 -1.36 4.73
CA ALA A 49 5.13 -1.65 5.77
C ALA A 49 5.19 -3.15 6.12
N ASP A 50 6.39 -3.72 6.07
CA ASP A 50 6.67 -5.13 6.37
C ASP A 50 7.04 -5.30 7.84
N ALA A 51 6.13 -5.85 8.64
CA ALA A 51 6.33 -6.05 10.08
C ALA A 51 7.03 -7.37 10.38
N THR A 52 8.03 -7.30 11.26
CA THR A 52 8.74 -8.47 11.82
C THR A 52 8.72 -8.44 13.33
#